data_AF-A0A6C0C3Y8-F1
#
_entry.id   AF-A0A6C0C3Y8-F1
#
_cell.length_a   1.000
_cell.length_b   1.000
_cell.length_c   1.000
_cell.angle_alpha   90.00
_cell.angle_beta   90.00
_cell.angle_gamma   90.00
#
_symmetry.space_group_name_H-M   'P 1'
#
loop_
_entity.id
_entity.type
_entity.pdbx_description
1 polymer ?
#
loop_
_entity_poly.entity_id
_entity_poly.type
_entity_poly.pdbx_seq_one_letter_code
_entity_poly.pdbx_strand_id
1 'polypeptide(L)'
;MNDFVELIEPKYKLAICELYHPYFHGNINDDNIVLKNYIYNSYLCFYIIGNDELYDQDLYPTDNTGPWGLNRRRRWSDVNHPSIRNYYNIVKNYKLEIVQMIYLNTGHQICIPKTFWLKIIQRKYKNYYKKLQERIRRAKHPKALFKRQITGKRF
;
A
#
# COMPACT_ATOMS: atom_id res chain seq x y z
N MET A 1 -39.33 16.85 4.13
CA MET A 1 -38.92 15.74 5.02
C MET A 1 -37.66 15.19 4.36
N ASN A 2 -36.49 15.62 4.84
CA ASN A 2 -35.22 15.24 4.23
C ASN A 2 -34.86 13.86 4.76
N ASP A 3 -34.96 12.86 3.89
CA ASP A 3 -34.40 11.53 4.16
C ASP A 3 -32.89 11.69 4.30
N PHE A 4 -32.42 11.72 5.55
CA PHE A 4 -31.01 11.60 5.85
C PHE A 4 -30.59 10.19 5.43
N VAL A 5 -29.98 10.07 4.25
CA VAL A 5 -29.23 8.89 3.88
C VAL A 5 -28.15 8.73 4.93
N GLU A 6 -28.29 7.72 5.78
CA GLU A 6 -27.28 7.37 6.78
C GLU A 6 -25.99 7.06 6.03
N LEU A 7 -25.02 7.97 6.09
CA LEU A 7 -23.72 7.81 5.45
C LEU A 7 -23.00 6.65 6.15
N ILE A 8 -23.09 5.46 5.55
CA ILE A 8 -22.35 4.30 6.02
C ILE A 8 -20.86 4.58 5.77
N GLU A 9 -20.11 4.84 6.84
CA GLU A 9 -18.66 5.01 6.72
C GLU A 9 -18.02 3.71 6.18
N PRO A 10 -17.15 3.82 5.18
CA PRO A 10 -16.47 2.64 4.65
C PRO A 10 -15.59 2.02 5.72
N LYS A 11 -15.75 0.71 5.93
CA LYS A 11 -14.96 -0.10 6.88
C LYS A 11 -13.45 0.02 6.67
N TYR A 12 -13.03 0.24 5.43
CA TYR A 12 -11.63 0.36 5.05
C TYR A 12 -11.37 1.73 4.45
N LYS A 13 -10.24 2.33 4.82
CA LYS A 13 -9.78 3.61 4.31
C LYS A 13 -8.53 3.42 3.47
N LEU A 14 -8.28 4.33 2.54
CA LEU A 14 -7.03 4.40 1.82
C LEU A 14 -6.10 5.34 2.59
N ALA A 15 -4.92 4.87 2.98
CA ALA A 15 -4.04 5.64 3.85
C ALA A 15 -2.56 5.40 3.59
N ILE A 16 -1.76 6.41 3.94
CA ILE A 16 -0.31 6.27 4.11
C ILE A 16 -0.07 5.76 5.53
N CYS A 17 0.62 4.62 5.62
CA CYS A 17 0.98 4.01 6.89
C CYS A 17 2.43 4.30 7.25
N GLU A 18 2.66 4.47 8.55
CA GLU A 18 3.99 4.60 9.13
C GLU A 18 4.16 3.59 10.25
N LEU A 19 5.31 2.92 10.34
CA LEU A 19 5.58 2.10 11.52
C LEU A 19 5.80 3.01 12.72
N TYR A 20 5.25 2.63 13.88
CA TYR A 20 5.58 3.33 15.11
C TYR A 20 7.10 3.38 15.30
N HIS A 21 7.63 4.48 15.82
CA HIS A 21 9.02 4.56 16.25
C HIS A 21 9.13 5.53 17.43
N PRO A 22 9.75 5.16 18.56
CA PRO A 22 9.77 6.01 19.75
C PRO A 22 10.51 7.34 19.54
N TYR A 23 11.53 7.36 18.68
CA TYR A 23 12.23 8.59 18.32
C TYR A 23 11.32 9.65 17.65
N PHE A 24 10.31 9.22 16.86
CA PHE A 24 9.43 10.14 16.13
C PHE A 24 8.11 10.39 16.86
N HIS A 25 7.57 9.38 17.54
CA HIS A 25 6.24 9.44 18.15
C HIS A 25 6.28 9.55 19.68
N GLY A 26 7.48 9.66 20.26
CA GLY A 26 7.68 9.70 21.70
C GLY A 26 7.73 8.32 22.34
N ASN A 27 8.05 8.28 23.64
CA ASN A 27 7.95 7.05 24.41
C ASN A 27 6.53 6.86 24.92
N ILE A 28 6.06 5.62 24.91
CA ILE A 28 4.76 5.27 25.50
C ILE A 28 4.95 5.13 27.00
N ASN A 29 4.39 6.08 27.74
CA ASN A 29 4.28 6.07 29.20
C ASN A 29 2.98 5.35 29.60
N ASP A 30 2.96 4.04 29.41
CA ASP A 30 1.87 3.16 29.84
C ASP A 30 2.47 1.99 30.61
N ASP A 31 1.91 1.72 31.80
CA ASP A 31 2.34 0.64 32.69
C ASP A 31 2.03 -0.74 32.10
N ASN A 32 1.09 -0.80 31.15
CA ASN A 32 0.75 -2.04 30.45
C ASN A 32 1.78 -2.36 29.36
N ILE A 33 2.73 -3.23 29.72
CA ILE A 33 3.78 -3.69 28.80
C ILE A 33 3.24 -4.35 27.52
N VAL A 34 2.08 -5.02 27.58
CA VAL A 34 1.47 -5.68 26.43
C VAL A 34 0.96 -4.65 25.43
N LEU A 35 0.24 -3.63 25.92
CA LEU A 35 -0.25 -2.54 25.08
C LEU A 35 0.89 -1.73 24.48
N LYS A 36 1.91 -1.43 25.28
CA LYS A 36 3.14 -0.79 24.82
C LYS A 36 3.77 -1.57 23.68
N ASN A 37 4.02 -2.86 23.87
CA ASN A 37 4.62 -3.71 22.82
C ASN A 37 3.72 -3.80 21.58
N TYR A 38 2.39 -3.81 21.75
CA TYR A 38 1.46 -3.79 20.63
C TYR A 38 1.62 -2.53 19.78
N ILE A 39 1.63 -1.35 20.40
CA ILE A 39 1.77 -0.07 19.69
C ILE A 39 3.15 0.03 19.02
N TYR A 40 4.24 -0.35 19.71
CA TYR A 40 5.60 -0.32 19.15
C TYR A 40 5.75 -1.14 17.87
N ASN A 41 4.97 -2.21 17.71
CA ASN A 41 5.03 -3.08 16.54
C ASN A 41 3.87 -2.86 15.55
N SER A 42 3.11 -1.78 15.74
CA SER A 42 1.95 -1.46 14.90
C SER A 42 2.28 -0.39 13.85
N TYR A 43 1.46 -0.36 12.80
CA TYR A 43 1.44 0.78 11.90
C TYR A 43 0.51 1.85 12.45
N LEU A 44 0.95 3.09 12.43
CA LEU A 44 0.13 4.28 12.63
C LEU A 44 -0.40 4.79 11.29
N CYS A 45 -1.57 5.43 11.34
CA CYS A 45 -2.07 6.19 10.21
C CYS A 45 -1.36 7.54 10.16
N PHE A 46 -0.58 7.77 9.10
CA PHE A 46 0.08 9.05 8.88
C PHE A 46 -0.86 10.02 8.16
N TYR A 47 -1.57 9.52 7.16
CA TYR A 47 -2.47 10.33 6.33
C TYR A 47 -3.57 9.47 5.73
N ILE A 48 -4.82 9.94 5.75
CA ILE A 48 -5.96 9.30 5.09
C ILE A 48 -6.20 10.03 3.78
N ILE A 49 -6.31 9.29 2.68
CA ILE A 49 -6.57 9.85 1.37
C ILE A 49 -8.08 9.92 1.14
N GLY A 50 -8.58 11.14 0.92
CA GLY A 50 -9.94 11.42 0.52
C GLY A 50 -10.26 11.00 -0.92
N ASN A 51 -11.54 10.90 -1.27
CA ASN A 51 -11.96 10.57 -2.63
C ASN A 51 -11.63 11.68 -3.64
N ASP A 52 -11.75 12.93 -3.19
CA ASP A 52 -11.38 14.15 -3.90
C ASP A 52 -9.87 14.22 -4.16
N GLU A 53 -9.06 13.84 -3.17
CA GLU A 53 -7.60 13.86 -3.25
C GLU A 53 -7.02 12.75 -4.13
N LEU A 54 -7.70 11.60 -4.24
CA LEU A 54 -7.19 10.43 -4.95
C LEU A 54 -6.89 10.70 -6.43
N TYR A 55 -7.68 11.58 -7.05
CA TYR A 55 -7.57 11.91 -8.47
C TYR A 55 -6.92 13.27 -8.73
N ASP A 56 -6.50 13.95 -7.68
CA ASP A 56 -5.86 15.25 -7.78
C ASP A 56 -4.41 15.10 -8.23
N GLN A 57 -4.10 15.65 -9.40
CA GLN A 57 -2.77 15.58 -10.00
C GLN A 57 -1.76 16.50 -9.30
N ASP A 58 -2.25 17.55 -8.63
CA ASP A 58 -1.40 18.49 -7.89
C ASP A 58 -0.86 17.85 -6.60
N LEU A 59 -1.54 16.82 -6.10
CA LEU A 59 -1.14 16.03 -4.94
C LEU A 59 -0.14 14.92 -5.22
N TYR A 60 -0.01 14.52 -6.49
CA TYR A 60 0.98 13.56 -6.96
C TYR A 60 1.94 14.21 -7.95
N PRO A 61 2.77 15.17 -7.49
CA PRO A 61 3.66 15.90 -8.37
C PRO A 61 4.58 14.92 -9.12
N THR A 62 4.68 15.18 -10.43
CA THR A 62 5.45 14.33 -11.37
C THR A 62 6.96 14.46 -11.18
N ASP A 63 7.40 15.42 -10.36
CA ASP A 63 8.79 15.63 -9.99
C ASP A 63 9.23 14.72 -8.81
N ASN A 64 10.44 14.98 -8.31
CA ASN A 64 11.01 14.24 -7.18
C ASN A 64 10.43 14.66 -5.83
N THR A 65 9.59 15.69 -5.77
CA THR A 65 8.76 15.90 -4.60
C THR A 65 7.79 14.71 -4.56
N GLY A 66 7.79 14.00 -3.44
CA GLY A 66 6.78 13.00 -3.20
C GLY A 66 5.44 13.68 -2.98
N PRO A 67 4.37 12.88 -2.90
CA PRO A 67 3.05 13.42 -2.64
C PRO A 67 3.08 14.30 -1.38
N TRP A 68 2.32 15.41 -1.40
CA TRP A 68 2.20 16.35 -0.28
C TRP A 68 3.48 17.17 0.03
N GLY A 69 4.37 17.36 -0.95
CA GLY A 69 5.62 18.11 -0.77
C GLY A 69 6.69 17.38 0.08
N LEU A 70 6.43 16.12 0.46
CA LEU A 70 7.37 15.28 1.20
C LEU A 70 8.34 14.60 0.25
N ASN A 71 9.59 14.35 0.63
CA ASN A 71 10.47 13.53 -0.22
C ASN A 71 9.90 12.10 -0.35
N ARG A 72 9.87 11.53 -1.58
CA ARG A 72 9.42 10.13 -1.80
C ARG A 72 10.17 9.10 -0.96
N ARG A 73 11.40 9.43 -0.58
CA ARG A 73 12.26 8.63 0.31
C ARG A 73 12.43 9.36 1.62
N ARG A 74 12.27 8.62 2.72
CA ARG A 74 12.65 9.10 4.05
C ARG A 74 14.16 9.31 4.10
N ARG A 75 14.62 10.47 4.60
CA ARG A 75 16.04 10.83 4.66
C ARG A 75 16.75 10.35 5.95
N TRP A 76 16.09 9.56 6.80
CA TRP A 76 16.61 9.16 8.11
C TRP A 76 17.26 7.77 8.07
N SER A 77 18.46 7.67 7.51
CA SER A 77 19.15 6.38 7.29
C SER A 77 19.59 5.67 8.58
N ASP A 78 19.76 6.40 9.68
CA ASP A 78 20.52 5.90 10.83
C ASP A 78 19.65 5.56 12.05
N VAL A 79 18.32 5.57 11.89
CA VAL A 79 17.38 5.33 12.99
C VAL A 79 17.01 3.85 13.05
N ASN A 80 17.45 3.17 14.11
CA ASN A 80 17.15 1.77 14.39
C ASN A 80 15.89 1.62 15.23
N HIS A 81 14.96 0.77 14.78
CA HIS A 81 13.75 0.46 15.54
C HIS A 81 14.06 -0.53 16.68
N PRO A 82 13.52 -0.34 17.89
CA PRO A 82 13.82 -1.18 19.05
C PRO A 82 13.58 -2.69 18.82
N SER A 83 12.52 -3.03 18.09
CA SER A 83 12.11 -4.43 17.85
C SER A 83 12.19 -4.90 16.40
N ILE A 84 12.43 -4.00 15.43
CA ILE A 84 12.32 -4.33 13.99
C ILE A 84 13.71 -4.22 13.37
N ARG A 85 14.37 -5.38 13.19
CA ARG A 85 15.74 -5.46 12.64
C ARG A 85 15.88 -4.85 11.25
N ASN A 86 14.88 -5.02 10.39
CA ASN A 86 14.90 -4.56 9.00
C ASN A 86 14.10 -3.26 8.80
N TYR A 87 14.03 -2.40 9.83
CA TYR A 87 13.18 -1.21 9.85
C TYR A 87 13.42 -0.29 8.65
N TYR A 88 14.68 0.07 8.40
CA TYR A 88 15.07 0.98 7.33
C TYR A 88 14.49 0.56 5.97
N ASN A 89 14.63 -0.71 5.60
CA ASN A 89 14.10 -1.20 4.32
C ASN A 89 12.57 -1.22 4.27
N ILE A 90 11.90 -1.35 5.42
CA ILE A 90 10.44 -1.34 5.49
C ILE A 90 9.90 0.09 5.30
N VAL A 91 10.52 1.09 5.95
CA VAL A 91 10.03 2.49 5.98
C VAL A 91 10.61 3.39 4.90
N LYS A 92 11.63 2.94 4.17
CA LYS A 92 12.36 3.74 3.15
C LYS A 92 11.46 4.53 2.21
N ASN A 93 10.35 3.93 1.77
CA ASN A 93 9.36 4.56 0.91
C ASN A 93 8.01 4.60 1.63
N TYR A 94 7.29 5.71 1.49
CA TYR A 94 5.88 5.76 1.87
C TYR A 94 5.07 4.74 1.06
N LYS A 95 4.18 4.02 1.74
CA LYS A 95 3.33 3.01 1.12
C LYS A 95 1.88 3.43 1.28
N LEU A 96 1.20 3.49 0.15
CA LEU A 96 -0.24 3.60 0.10
C LEU A 96 -0.86 2.23 0.32
N GLU A 97 -1.69 2.10 1.35
CA GLU A 97 -2.31 0.84 1.74
C GLU A 97 -3.81 1.04 1.98
N ILE A 98 -4.60 0.00 1.71
CA ILE A 98 -5.97 -0.10 2.18
C ILE A 98 -5.89 -0.60 3.62
N VAL A 99 -6.44 0.16 4.56
CA VAL A 99 -6.30 -0.09 5.99
C VAL A 99 -7.63 -0.21 6.70
N GLN A 100 -7.60 -0.98 7.78
CA GLN A 100 -8.61 -0.90 8.83
C GLN A 100 -8.08 -0.01 9.95
N MET A 101 -8.84 1.00 10.33
CA MET A 101 -8.48 1.91 11.41
C MET A 101 -8.87 1.33 12.76
N ILE A 102 -8.02 1.53 13.77
CA ILE A 102 -8.26 1.21 15.16
C ILE A 102 -7.90 2.43 15.99
N TYR A 103 -8.89 2.96 16.69
CA TYR A 103 -8.71 4.07 17.62
C TYR A 103 -8.48 3.50 19.01
N LEU A 104 -7.35 3.85 19.61
CA LEU A 104 -7.06 3.51 21.00
C LEU A 104 -7.50 4.64 21.93
N ASN A 105 -7.91 4.28 23.15
CA ASN A 105 -8.26 5.25 24.19
C ASN A 105 -7.08 6.16 24.59
N THR A 106 -5.86 5.77 24.24
CA THR A 106 -4.64 6.56 24.43
C THR A 106 -4.46 7.68 23.39
N GLY A 107 -5.43 7.90 22.50
CA GLY A 107 -5.37 8.88 21.41
C GLY A 107 -4.58 8.41 20.18
N HIS A 108 -3.97 7.23 20.23
CA HIS A 108 -3.23 6.67 19.10
C HIS A 108 -4.18 6.12 18.04
N GLN A 109 -3.85 6.39 16.78
CA GLN A 109 -4.57 5.86 15.62
C GLN A 109 -3.72 4.78 14.93
N ILE A 110 -4.03 3.52 15.24
CA ILE A 110 -3.40 2.37 14.62
C ILE A 110 -4.12 2.05 13.31
N CYS A 111 -3.37 1.62 12.31
CA CYS A 111 -3.90 1.09 11.09
C CYS A 111 -3.41 -0.34 10.85
N ILE A 112 -4.31 -1.23 10.42
CA ILE A 112 -3.98 -2.60 10.02
C ILE A 112 -4.03 -2.68 8.50
N PRO A 113 -2.87 -2.82 7.82
CA PRO A 113 -2.84 -2.99 6.37
C PRO A 113 -3.59 -4.25 5.92
N LYS A 114 -4.52 -4.10 4.97
CA LYS A 114 -5.30 -5.19 4.35
C LYS A 114 -4.89 -5.46 2.90
N THR A 115 -4.05 -4.60 2.30
CA THR A 115 -3.62 -4.70 0.90
C THR A 115 -2.78 -5.95 0.59
N PHE A 116 -2.27 -6.67 1.60
CA PHE A 116 -1.42 -7.85 1.38
C PHE A 116 -2.09 -8.90 0.47
N TRP A 117 -3.35 -9.22 0.72
CA TRP A 117 -4.12 -10.18 -0.10
C TRP A 117 -4.34 -9.68 -1.52
N LEU A 118 -4.63 -8.39 -1.66
CA LEU A 118 -4.77 -7.74 -2.96
C LEU A 118 -3.47 -7.82 -3.76
N LYS A 119 -2.31 -7.60 -3.13
CA LYS A 119 -0.99 -7.73 -3.78
C LYS A 119 -0.73 -9.15 -4.28
N ILE A 120 -1.13 -10.18 -3.53
CA ILE A 120 -1.01 -11.58 -3.97
C ILE A 120 -1.86 -11.82 -5.23
N ILE A 121 -3.11 -11.36 -5.22
CA ILE A 121 -4.03 -11.50 -6.36
C ILE A 121 -3.48 -10.74 -7.58
N GLN A 122 -3.10 -9.48 -7.41
CA GLN A 122 -2.53 -8.64 -8.46
C GLN A 122 -1.28 -9.28 -9.08
N ARG A 123 -0.39 -9.86 -8.26
CA ARG A 123 0.82 -10.55 -8.75
C ARG A 123 0.46 -11.78 -9.59
N LYS A 124 -0.49 -12.62 -9.14
CA LYS A 124 -0.97 -13.77 -9.90
C LYS A 124 -1.59 -13.35 -11.23
N TYR A 125 -2.44 -12.32 -11.20
CA TYR A 125 -3.11 -11.81 -12.40
C TYR A 125 -2.12 -11.23 -13.41
N LYS A 126 -1.18 -10.38 -12.97
CA LYS A 126 -0.12 -9.84 -13.84
C LYS A 126 0.72 -10.96 -14.48
N ASN A 127 1.05 -12.01 -13.72
CA ASN A 127 1.77 -13.18 -14.26
C ASN A 127 0.94 -13.94 -15.29
N TYR A 128 -0.35 -14.15 -15.04
CA TYR A 128 -1.26 -14.78 -16.00
C TYR A 128 -1.36 -13.96 -17.29
N TYR A 129 -1.59 -12.65 -17.16
CA TYR A 129 -1.69 -11.74 -18.29
C TYR A 129 -0.40 -11.72 -19.13
N LYS A 130 0.77 -11.71 -18.48
CA LYS A 130 2.06 -11.83 -19.17
C LYS A 130 2.15 -13.10 -20.02
N LYS A 131 1.76 -14.26 -19.45
CA LYS A 131 1.74 -15.54 -20.19
C LYS A 131 0.75 -15.50 -21.36
N LEU A 132 -0.41 -14.87 -21.20
CA LEU A 132 -1.38 -14.69 -22.27
C LEU A 132 -0.81 -13.84 -23.41
N GLN A 133 -0.17 -12.71 -23.08
CA GLN A 133 0.48 -11.85 -24.07
C GLN A 133 1.62 -12.57 -24.80
N GLU A 134 2.42 -13.38 -24.10
CA GLU A 134 3.44 -14.22 -24.73
C GLU A 134 2.86 -15.24 -25.71
N ARG A 135 1.73 -15.89 -25.37
CA ARG A 135 1.02 -16.81 -26.27
C ARG A 135 0.51 -16.08 -27.50
N ILE A 136 -0.13 -14.92 -27.33
CA ILE A 136 -0.61 -14.08 -28.43
C ILE A 136 0.56 -13.67 -29.33
N ARG A 137 1.68 -13.22 -28.75
CA ARG A 137 2.90 -12.85 -29.49
C ARG A 137 3.44 -14.01 -30.33
N ARG A 138 3.49 -15.22 -29.76
CA ARG A 138 3.90 -16.43 -30.49
C ARG A 138 2.92 -16.78 -31.60
N ALA A 139 1.62 -16.67 -31.36
CA ALA A 139 0.58 -16.96 -32.35
C ALA A 139 0.57 -15.95 -33.51
N LYS A 140 0.99 -14.69 -33.26
CA LYS A 140 1.15 -13.64 -34.26
C LYS A 140 2.47 -13.73 -35.05
N HIS A 141 3.41 -14.59 -34.65
CA HIS A 141 4.70 -14.68 -35.31
C HIS A 141 4.54 -15.16 -36.77
N PRO A 142 5.22 -14.57 -37.77
CA PRO A 142 5.03 -14.92 -39.19
C PRO A 142 5.17 -16.42 -39.48
N LYS A 143 6.19 -17.08 -38.90
CA LYS A 143 6.37 -18.54 -39.01
C LYS A 143 5.17 -19.35 -38.48
N ALA A 144 4.56 -18.88 -37.39
CA ALA A 144 3.38 -19.52 -36.80
C ALA A 144 2.15 -19.34 -37.71
N LEU A 145 1.98 -18.17 -38.31
CA LEU A 145 0.92 -17.88 -39.27
C LEU A 145 1.10 -18.70 -40.55
N PHE A 146 2.30 -18.76 -41.11
CA PHE A 146 2.61 -19.56 -42.30
C PHE A 146 2.39 -21.05 -42.07
N LYS A 147 2.82 -21.58 -40.92
CA LYS A 147 2.53 -22.97 -40.54
C LYS A 147 1.03 -23.23 -40.43
N ARG A 148 0.25 -22.30 -39.87
CA ARG A 148 -1.22 -22.40 -39.82
C ARG A 148 -1.84 -22.40 -41.22
N GLN A 149 -1.33 -21.58 -42.13
CA GLN A 149 -1.79 -21.51 -43.50
C GLN A 149 -1.57 -22.84 -44.24
N ILE A 150 -0.39 -23.45 -44.08
CA ILE A 150 -0.06 -24.73 -44.75
C ILE A 150 -0.81 -25.91 -44.13
N THR A 151 -0.86 -25.98 -42.79
CA THR A 151 -1.27 -27.20 -42.10
C THR A 151 -2.70 -27.16 -41.54
N GLY A 152 -3.36 -26.00 -41.52
CA GLY A 152 -4.70 -25.80 -40.93
C GLY A 152 -4.77 -25.93 -39.40
N LYS A 153 -3.71 -26.41 -38.73
CA LYS A 153 -3.71 -26.66 -37.28
C LYS A 153 -3.40 -25.37 -36.50
N ARG A 154 -4.22 -25.06 -35.49
CA ARG A 154 -3.90 -24.03 -34.49
C ARG A 154 -2.95 -24.63 -33.43
N PHE A 155 -2.01 -23.81 -32.93
CA PHE A 155 -1.19 -24.14 -31.77
C PHE A 155 -2.04 -24.31 -30.52
#